data_AF-A0A0K8Q2A3-F1
#
_entry.id   AF-A0A0K8Q2A3-F1
#
_cell.length_a   1.000
_cell.length_b   1.000
_cell.length_c   1.000
_cell.angle_alpha   90.00
_cell.angle_beta   90.00
_cell.angle_gamma   90.00
#
_symmetry.space_group_name_H-M   'P 1'
#
loop_
_entity.id
_entity.type
_entity.pdbx_description
1 polymer ?
#
loop_
_entity_poly.entity_id
_entity_poly.type
_entity_poly.pdbx_seq_one_letter_code
_entity_poly.pdbx_strand_id
1 'polypeptide(L)'
;MHRLSALGFVSARQEVDETNRYASHFAIDVKRMNSNVGTLSGGNQQKVALGKWLGINPRVLLVEEPTRGVDIGARADIYAQLRRLSDSG
;
A
#
# COMPACT_ATOMS: atom_id res chain seq x y z
N MET A 1 9.96 -9.69 -7.69
CA MET A 1 9.10 -10.85 -8.01
C MET A 1 9.48 -12.14 -7.29
N HIS A 2 10.75 -12.40 -6.95
CA HIS A 2 11.18 -13.65 -6.29
C HIS A 2 10.65 -13.95 -4.87
N ARG A 3 9.85 -13.07 -4.23
CA ARG A 3 9.39 -13.30 -2.83
C ARG A 3 8.09 -14.09 -2.71
N LEU A 4 7.23 -14.07 -3.73
CA LEU A 4 5.88 -14.64 -3.68
C LEU A 4 5.69 -15.82 -4.63
N SER A 5 6.72 -16.13 -5.44
CA SER A 5 6.65 -17.17 -6.46
C SER A 5 7.84 -18.11 -6.40
N ALA A 6 7.58 -19.42 -6.48
CA ALA A 6 8.59 -20.47 -6.63
C ALA A 6 8.35 -21.19 -7.96
N LEU A 7 9.40 -21.35 -8.78
CA LEU A 7 9.33 -22.01 -10.09
C LEU A 7 8.22 -21.45 -11.02
N GLY A 8 7.89 -20.16 -10.91
CA GLY A 8 6.85 -19.51 -11.70
C GLY A 8 5.43 -19.61 -11.13
N PHE A 9 5.22 -20.35 -10.04
CA PHE A 9 3.94 -20.46 -9.37
C PHE A 9 3.86 -19.49 -8.19
N VAL A 10 2.79 -18.69 -8.13
CA VAL A 10 2.50 -17.80 -7.00
C VAL A 10 1.88 -18.60 -5.85
N SER A 11 2.41 -18.41 -4.64
CA SER A 11 1.82 -18.99 -3.44
C SER A 11 0.69 -18.09 -2.94
N ALA A 12 -0.56 -18.54 -3.10
CA ALA A 12 -1.75 -17.80 -2.64
C ALA A 12 -1.67 -17.46 -1.14
N ARG A 13 -1.12 -18.37 -0.32
CA ARG A 13 -0.94 -18.12 1.11
C ARG A 13 0.05 -16.98 1.37
N GLN A 14 1.22 -17.00 0.72
CA GLN A 14 2.21 -15.94 0.89
C GLN A 14 1.71 -14.60 0.33
N GLU A 15 0.95 -14.64 -0.76
CA GLU A 15 0.31 -13.45 -1.32
C GLU A 15 -0.66 -12.80 -0.33
N VAL A 16 -1.53 -13.60 0.30
CA VAL A 16 -2.46 -13.12 1.33
C VAL A 16 -1.70 -12.59 2.55
N ASP A 17 -0.68 -13.31 3.02
CA ASP A 17 0.12 -12.90 4.18
C ASP A 17 0.84 -11.57 3.93
N GLU A 18 1.47 -11.39 2.77
CA GLU A 18 2.11 -10.13 2.39
C GLU A 18 1.09 -9.00 2.21
N THR A 19 -0.05 -9.28 1.58
CA THR A 19 -1.12 -8.30 1.41
C THR A 19 -1.63 -7.79 2.76
N ASN A 20 -1.85 -8.68 3.72
CA ASN A 20 -2.29 -8.33 5.07
C ASN A 20 -1.23 -7.55 5.85
N ARG A 21 0.06 -7.86 5.64
CA ARG A 21 1.19 -7.12 6.23
C ARG A 21 1.20 -5.68 5.74
N TYR A 22 1.08 -5.45 4.44
CA TYR A 22 1.02 -4.10 3.88
C TYR A 22 -0.28 -3.38 4.27
N ALA A 23 -1.43 -4.05 4.23
CA ALA A 23 -2.71 -3.47 4.67
C ALA A 23 -2.62 -2.93 6.10
N SER A 24 -2.04 -3.72 7.01
CA SER A 24 -1.81 -3.32 8.40
C SER A 24 -0.85 -2.13 8.51
N HIS A 25 0.26 -2.15 7.77
CA HIS A 25 1.25 -1.06 7.76
C HIS A 25 0.64 0.28 7.32
N PHE A 26 -0.29 0.24 6.36
CA PHE A 26 -0.95 1.41 5.82
C PHE A 26 -2.25 1.80 6.53
N ALA A 27 -2.65 1.05 7.58
CA ALA A 27 -3.93 1.19 8.25
C ALA A 27 -5.11 1.14 7.25
N ILE A 28 -5.09 0.13 6.38
CA ILE A 28 -6.21 -0.29 5.53
C ILE A 28 -6.94 -1.41 6.28
N ASP A 29 -8.26 -1.36 6.32
CA ASP A 29 -9.05 -2.43 6.93
C ASP A 29 -8.88 -3.73 6.14
N VAL A 30 -8.27 -4.73 6.80
CA VAL A 30 -7.98 -6.05 6.24
C VAL A 30 -9.25 -6.76 5.77
N LYS A 31 -10.40 -6.49 6.41
CA LYS A 31 -11.70 -7.04 6.02
C LYS A 31 -12.17 -6.53 4.66
N ARG A 32 -11.64 -5.39 4.20
CA ARG A 32 -12.00 -4.77 2.91
C ARG A 32 -11.00 -5.10 1.80
N MET A 33 -10.03 -5.99 2.02
CA MET A 33 -9.03 -6.31 1.00
C MET A 33 -9.61 -6.91 -0.29
N ASN A 34 -10.75 -7.59 -0.18
CA ASN A 34 -11.46 -8.13 -1.34
C ASN A 34 -12.47 -7.15 -1.96
N SER A 35 -12.59 -5.94 -1.41
CA SER A 35 -13.48 -4.90 -1.95
C SER A 35 -12.86 -4.27 -3.19
N ASN A 36 -13.70 -3.84 -4.14
CA ASN A 36 -13.22 -3.02 -5.24
C ASN A 36 -12.63 -1.71 -4.71
N VAL A 37 -11.37 -1.43 -5.07
CA VAL A 37 -10.63 -0.24 -4.63
C VAL A 37 -11.42 1.06 -4.89
N GLY A 38 -12.15 1.15 -6.00
CA GLY A 38 -12.95 2.33 -6.34
C GLY A 38 -14.08 2.65 -5.33
N THR A 39 -14.44 1.70 -4.46
CA THR A 39 -15.45 1.88 -3.40
C THR A 39 -14.87 2.32 -2.06
N LEU A 40 -13.54 2.38 -1.94
CA LEU A 40 -12.84 2.89 -0.76
C LEU A 40 -12.84 4.42 -0.76
N SER A 41 -12.68 5.04 0.41
CA SER A 41 -12.43 6.49 0.49
C SER A 41 -11.14 6.86 -0.25
N GLY A 42 -11.04 8.10 -0.76
CA GLY A 42 -9.85 8.54 -1.51
C GLY A 42 -8.53 8.30 -0.76
N GLY A 43 -8.51 8.52 0.57
CA GLY A 43 -7.35 8.21 1.40
C GLY A 43 -6.99 6.72 1.43
N ASN A 44 -7.99 5.83 1.50
CA ASN A 44 -7.75 4.38 1.41
C ASN A 44 -7.35 3.94 0.00
N GLN A 45 -7.86 4.57 -1.05
CA GLN A 45 -7.42 4.33 -2.42
C GLN A 45 -5.93 4.66 -2.59
N GLN A 46 -5.49 5.79 -2.04
CA GLN A 46 -4.07 6.16 -2.09
C GLN A 46 -3.18 5.26 -1.24
N LYS A 47 -3.62 4.86 -0.05
CA LYS A 47 -2.92 3.86 0.78
C LYS A 47 -2.73 2.54 0.03
N VAL A 48 -3.75 2.07 -0.70
CA VAL A 48 -3.64 0.87 -1.56
C VAL A 48 -2.60 1.10 -2.66
N ALA A 49 -2.62 2.25 -3.35
CA ALA A 49 -1.65 2.56 -4.39
C ALA A 49 -0.20 2.56 -3.85
N LEU A 50 0.05 3.22 -2.71
CA LEU A 50 1.35 3.20 -2.04
C LEU A 50 1.77 1.79 -1.64
N GLY A 51 0.86 1.00 -1.07
CA GLY A 51 1.10 -0.39 -0.70
C GLY A 51 1.56 -1.26 -1.87
N LYS A 52 0.93 -1.11 -3.04
CA LYS A 52 1.35 -1.83 -4.27
C LYS A 52 2.77 -1.48 -4.68
N TRP A 53 3.13 -0.20 -4.66
CA TRP A 53 4.47 0.25 -5.06
C TRP A 53 5.55 -0.11 -4.04
N LEU A 54 5.25 -0.10 -2.74
CA LEU A 54 6.22 -0.55 -1.74
C LEU A 54 6.32 -2.07 -1.63
N GLY A 55 5.28 -2.79 -2.05
CA GLY A 55 5.27 -4.25 -2.18
C GLY A 55 6.41 -4.80 -3.04
N ILE A 56 6.86 -4.02 -4.02
CA ILE A 56 7.97 -4.40 -4.91
C ILE A 56 9.35 -3.99 -4.37
N ASN A 57 9.42 -3.41 -3.16
CA ASN A 57 10.64 -2.94 -2.50
C ASN A 57 11.54 -2.08 -3.42
N PRO A 58 11.03 -0.93 -3.91
CA PRO A 58 11.76 -0.09 -4.85
C PRO A 58 12.95 0.60 -4.17
N ARG A 59 14.05 0.80 -4.92
CA ARG A 59 15.19 1.60 -4.43
C ARG A 59 14.90 3.10 -4.42
N VAL A 60 14.04 3.56 -5.31
CA VAL A 60 13.61 4.95 -5.46
C VAL A 60 12.13 4.94 -5.77
N LEU A 61 11.36 5.77 -5.06
CA LEU A 61 9.94 5.99 -5.29
C LEU A 61 9.72 7.48 -5.52
N LEU A 62 9.30 7.86 -6.72
CA LEU A 62 8.84 9.21 -7.03
C LEU A 62 7.33 9.28 -6.82
N VAL A 63 6.87 10.24 -6.04
CA VAL A 63 5.45 10.42 -5.73
C VAL A 63 5.02 11.82 -6.14
N GLU A 64 4.06 11.90 -7.05
CA GLU A 64 3.47 13.15 -7.51
C GLU A 64 2.04 13.28 -6.93
N GLU A 65 1.68 14.49 -6.48
CA GLU A 65 0.37 14.81 -5.91
C GLU A 65 -0.20 13.76 -4.95
N PRO A 66 0.54 13.36 -3.89
CA PRO A 66 0.22 12.21 -3.04
C PRO A 66 -1.07 12.34 -2.25
N THR A 67 -1.83 13.42 -2.39
CA THR A 67 -3.03 13.72 -1.58
C THR A 67 -4.22 14.17 -2.44
N ARG A 68 -4.12 14.06 -3.77
CA ARG A 68 -5.21 14.40 -4.69
C ARG A 68 -6.42 13.47 -4.48
N GLY A 69 -7.60 14.05 -4.32
CA GLY A 69 -8.84 13.31 -4.10
C GLY A 69 -9.04 12.80 -2.67
N VAL A 70 -8.24 13.28 -1.71
CA VAL A 70 -8.36 12.94 -0.29
C VAL A 70 -8.87 14.14 0.52
N ASP A 71 -9.72 13.86 1.51
CA ASP A 71 -10.18 14.86 2.46
C ASP A 71 -9.02 15.47 3.28
N ILE A 72 -9.25 16.64 3.85
CA ILE A 72 -8.19 17.40 4.54
C ILE A 72 -7.62 16.65 5.76
N GLY A 73 -8.41 15.82 6.43
CA GLY A 73 -8.00 15.05 7.59
C GLY A 73 -6.98 13.97 7.23
N ALA A 74 -7.22 13.24 6.15
CA ALA A 74 -6.36 12.15 5.72
C ALA A 74 -5.06 12.60 5.01
N ARG A 75 -4.92 13.88 4.60
CA ARG A 75 -3.68 14.38 3.97
C ARG A 75 -2.47 14.29 4.89
N ALA A 76 -2.64 14.68 6.15
CA ALA A 76 -1.54 14.69 7.13
C ALA A 76 -1.00 13.27 7.36
N ASP A 77 -1.91 12.29 7.44
CA ASP A 77 -1.57 10.88 7.62
C ASP A 77 -0.73 10.32 6.47
N ILE A 78 -1.10 10.65 5.22
CA ILE A 78 -0.37 10.22 4.03
C ILE A 78 1.04 10.82 4.02
N TYR A 79 1.18 12.13 4.28
CA TYR A 79 2.50 12.74 4.37
C TYR A 79 3.34 12.16 5.51
N ALA A 80 2.74 11.85 6.66
CA ALA A 80 3.43 11.23 7.78
C ALA A 80 3.93 9.82 7.42
N GLN A 81 3.14 9.04 6.68
CA GLN A 81 3.56 7.73 6.16
C GLN A 81 4.74 7.88 5.18
N LEU A 82 4.64 8.79 4.22
CA LEU A 82 5.72 9.05 3.24
C LEU A 82 7.03 9.47 3.92
N ARG A 83 6.95 10.34 4.95
CA ARG A 83 8.13 10.71 5.74
C ARG A 83 8.75 9.51 6.45
N ARG A 84 7.94 8.71 7.16
CA ARG A 84 8.45 7.49 7.84
C ARG A 84 9.14 6.54 6.87
N LEU A 85 8.62 6.40 5.66
CA LEU A 85 9.24 5.57 4.62
C LEU A 85 10.57 6.15 4.17
N SER A 86 10.63 7.46 3.95
CA SER A 86 11.86 8.17 3.60
C SER A 86 12.93 8.07 4.70
N ASP A 87 12.52 8.10 5.97
CA ASP A 87 13.45 8.02 7.12
C ASP A 87 13.98 6.60 7.36
N SER A 88 13.32 5.58 6.79
CA SER A 88 13.66 4.16 6.99
C SER A 88 14.57 3.55 5.93
N GLY A 89 14.89 4.30 4.86
CA GLY A 89 15.77 3.89 3.77
C GLY A 89 17.10 4.64 3.81
#